data_AF-A0A7V0MJ47-F1
#
_entry.id   AF-A0A7V0MJ47-F1
#
_cell.length_a   1.000
_cell.length_b   1.000
_cell.length_c   1.000
_cell.angle_alpha   90.00
_cell.angle_beta   90.00
_cell.angle_gamma   90.00
#
_symmetry.space_group_name_H-M   'P 1'
#
loop_
_entity.id
_entity.type
_entity.pdbx_description
1 polymer ?
#
loop_
_entity_poly.entity_id
_entity_poly.type
_entity_poly.pdbx_seq_one_letter_code
_entity_poly.pdbx_strand_id
1 'polypeptide(L)' 'MKLSTRLEAAGYWASEIIDHAFIYSLHSFDHNSIAIEFSSYSEEIDIRKNSTMIDRFPSAIAMEGSDPQPESGQ' A
#
# COMPACT_ATOMS: atom_id res chain seq x y z
N MET A 1 18.36 10.36 -1.61
CA MET A 1 17.72 11.06 -0.47
C MET A 1 16.44 10.31 -0.11
N LYS A 2 16.19 10.01 1.16
CA LYS A 2 15.01 9.26 1.63
C LYS A 2 13.76 10.14 1.61
N LEU A 3 12.57 9.55 1.42
CA LEU A 3 11.30 10.30 1.36
C LEU A 3 10.98 11.04 2.67
N SER A 4 11.21 10.42 3.83
CA SER A 4 11.02 11.06 5.14
C SER A 4 11.80 12.37 5.26
N THR A 5 13.08 12.36 4.90
CA THR A 5 13.94 13.56 4.91
C THR A 5 13.40 14.66 3.98
N ARG A 6 12.78 14.30 2.85
CA ARG A 6 12.17 15.29 1.93
C ARG A 6 10.94 15.93 2.55
N LEU A 7 10.11 15.15 3.23
CA LEU A 7 8.91 15.65 3.89
C LEU A 7 9.28 16.61 5.03
N GLU A 8 10.21 16.21 5.89
CA GLU A 8 10.70 17.03 7.01
C GLU A 8 11.34 18.34 6.53
N ALA A 9 12.19 18.28 5.50
CA ALA A 9 12.81 19.47 4.91
C ALA A 9 11.79 20.42 4.27
N ALA A 10 10.62 19.92 3.87
CA ALA A 10 9.52 20.71 3.33
C ALA A 10 8.52 21.18 4.41
N GLY A 11 8.77 20.89 5.69
CA GLY A 11 7.93 21.33 6.81
C GLY A 11 6.76 20.39 7.13
N TYR A 12 6.74 19.18 6.57
CA TYR A 12 5.75 18.16 6.92
C TYR A 12 6.33 17.21 7.97
N TRP A 13 5.50 16.82 8.94
CA TRP A 13 5.83 15.73 9.85
C TRP A 13 5.88 14.41 9.07
N ALA A 14 6.85 13.55 9.40
CA ALA A 14 6.96 12.20 8.87
C ALA A 14 7.10 11.21 10.03
N SER A 15 6.40 10.08 9.97
CA SER A 15 6.56 9.01 10.94
C SER A 15 7.91 8.30 10.79
N GLU A 16 8.22 7.40 11.71
CA GLU A 16 9.19 6.34 11.44
C GLU A 16 8.66 5.41 10.33
N ILE A 17 9.57 4.65 9.72
CA ILE A 17 9.20 3.60 8.78
C ILE A 17 8.60 2.43 9.56
N ILE A 18 7.39 2.03 9.17
CA ILE A 18 6.72 0.86 9.74
C ILE A 18 6.90 -0.31 8.76
N ASP A 19 7.28 -1.47 9.28
CA ASP A 19 7.45 -2.70 8.54
C ASP A 19 6.25 -3.63 8.77
N HIS A 20 5.48 -3.88 7.72
CA HIS A 20 4.35 -4.82 7.71
C HIS A 20 4.72 -6.20 7.13
N ALA A 21 6.01 -6.54 7.12
CA ALA A 21 6.63 -7.72 6.51
C ALA A 21 6.65 -7.75 4.98
N PHE A 22 5.59 -7.27 4.31
CA PHE A 22 5.50 -7.27 2.84
C PHE A 22 5.39 -5.86 2.23
N ILE A 23 5.13 -4.85 3.06
CA ILE A 23 5.09 -3.44 2.68
C ILE A 23 5.78 -2.62 3.79
N TYR A 24 6.59 -1.64 3.38
CA TYR A 24 7.03 -0.54 4.24
C TYR A 24 6.06 0.63 4.09
N SER A 25 5.65 1.23 5.19
CA SER A 25 4.79 2.42 5.20
C SER A 25 5.46 3.60 5.92
N LEU A 26 5.15 4.79 5.44
CA LEU A 26 5.53 6.08 6.01
C LEU A 26 4.28 6.96 6.06
N HIS A 27 3.96 7.49 7.23
CA HIS A 27 2.79 8.33 7.42
C HIS A 27 3.16 9.81 7.51
N SER A 28 2.26 10.66 7.00
CA SER A 28 2.32 12.12 7.09
C SER A 28 0.90 12.70 7.05
N PHE A 29 0.79 14.03 7.03
CA PHE A 29 -0.47 14.75 6.85
C PHE A 29 -0.35 15.76 5.73
N ASP A 30 -1.42 15.94 4.96
CA ASP A 30 -1.51 17.06 4.02
C ASP A 30 -1.84 18.38 4.74
N HIS A 31 -1.94 19.48 3.98
CA HIS A 31 -2.30 20.79 4.54
C HIS A 31 -3.70 20.85 5.16
N ASN A 32 -4.58 19.91 4.83
CA ASN A 32 -5.93 19.80 5.37
C ASN A 32 -5.99 18.85 6.58
N SER A 33 -4.85 18.40 7.09
CA SER A 33 -4.74 17.40 8.17
C SER A 33 -5.33 16.03 7.80
N ILE A 34 -5.38 15.70 6.51
CA ILE A 34 -5.73 14.38 6.02
C ILE A 34 -4.49 13.50 6.11
N ALA A 35 -4.62 12.34 6.77
CA ALA A 35 -3.54 11.38 6.88
C ALA A 35 -3.21 10.81 5.48
N ILE A 36 -1.92 10.85 5.13
CA ILE A 36 -1.39 10.24 3.92
C ILE A 36 -0.45 9.10 4.33
N GLU A 37 -0.64 7.94 3.71
CA GLU A 37 0.30 6.83 3.77
C GLU A 37 1.06 6.74 2.45
N PHE A 38 2.39 6.72 2.54
CA PHE A 38 3.26 6.34 1.45
C PHE A 38 3.74 4.92 1.70
N SER A 39 3.49 4.03 0.75
CA SER A 39 3.89 2.63 0.87
C SER A 39 4.80 2.18 -0.27
N SER A 40 5.69 1.25 0.03
CA SER A 40 6.52 0.54 -0.95
C SER A 40 6.58 -0.94 -0.60
N TYR A 41 6.57 -1.81 -1.60
CA TYR A 41 6.73 -3.25 -1.38
C TYR A 41 8.09 -3.57 -0.76
N SER A 42 8.10 -4.58 0.12
CA SER A 42 9.34 -5.25 0.50
C SER A 42 9.95 -5.92 -0.73
N GLU A 43 11.28 -5.88 -0.84
CA GLU A 43 12.00 -6.59 -1.91
C GLU A 43 12.01 -8.11 -1.68
N GLU A 44 11.72 -8.56 -0.45
CA GLU A 44 11.77 -9.97 -0.06
C GLU A 44 10.52 -10.77 -0.48
N ILE A 45 9.37 -10.08 -0.64
CA ILE A 45 8.09 -10.73 -0.90
C ILE A 45 7.42 -10.10 -2.12
N ASP A 46 7.33 -10.87 -3.21
CA ASP A 46 6.51 -10.51 -4.37
C ASP A 46 5.04 -10.84 -4.07
N ILE A 47 4.34 -9.87 -3.48
CA ILE A 47 2.92 -10.03 -3.15
C ILE A 47 2.03 -10.12 -4.38
N ARG A 48 2.49 -9.65 -5.55
CA ARG A 48 1.69 -9.70 -6.78
C ARG A 48 1.62 -11.11 -7.33
N LYS A 49 2.69 -11.91 -7.14
CA LYS A 49 2.69 -13.33 -7.51
C LYS A 49 2.02 -14.24 -6.49
N ASN A 50 2.12 -13.91 -5.21
CA ASN A 50 1.70 -14.80 -4.12
C ASN A 50 0.55 -14.23 -3.26
N SER A 51 -0.25 -13.30 -3.80
CA SER A 51 -1.42 -12.78 -3.07
C SER A 51 -2.39 -13.93 -2.80
N THR A 52 -2.84 -14.06 -1.55
CA THR A 52 -3.77 -15.12 -1.14
C THR A 52 -4.95 -14.51 -0.40
N MET A 53 -6.16 -14.77 -0.88
CA MET A 53 -7.38 -14.42 -0.16
C MET A 53 -7.60 -15.44 0.97
N ILE A 54 -7.32 -15.02 2.22
CA ILE A 54 -7.41 -15.90 3.40
C ILE A 54 -8.79 -15.86 4.09
N ASP A 55 -9.76 -15.14 3.53
CA ASP A 55 -11.14 -15.20 3.99
C ASP A 55 -11.66 -16.64 3.88
N ARG A 56 -12.39 -17.12 4.89
CA ARG A 56 -12.97 -18.48 4.89
C ARG A 56 -14.11 -18.63 3.88
N PHE A 57 -14.85 -17.56 3.62
CA PHE A 57 -16.00 -17.55 2.72
C PHE A 57 -15.89 -16.35 1.75
N PRO A 58 -14.87 -16.33 0.87
CA PRO A 58 -14.70 -15.23 -0.07
C PRO A 58 -15.89 -15.16 -1.01
N SER A 59 -16.31 -13.94 -1.34
CA SER A 59 -17.33 -13.74 -2.38
C SER A 59 -16.80 -14.17 -3.75
N ALA A 60 -17.70 -14.40 -4.70
CA ALA A 60 -17.30 -14.71 -6.08
C ALA A 60 -16.38 -13.62 -6.67
N ILE A 61 -16.66 -12.35 -6.38
CA ILE A 61 -15.86 -11.20 -6.82
C ILE A 61 -14.46 -11.24 -6.21
N ALA A 62 -14.33 -11.53 -4.90
CA ALA A 62 -13.02 -11.61 -4.25
C ALA A 62 -12.13 -12.75 -4.81
N MET A 63 -12.74 -13.77 -5.41
CA MET A 63 -12.04 -14.88 -6.04
C MET A 63 -11.53 -14.58 -7.46
N GLU A 64 -11.93 -13.45 -8.05
CA GLU A 64 -11.47 -13.02 -9.39
C GLU A 64 -9.99 -12.59 -9.41
N GLY A 65 -9.39 -12.39 -8.23
CA GLY A 65 -8.00 -11.98 -8.05
C GLY A 65 -7.82 -10.48 -7.91
N SER A 66 -6.56 -10.04 -7.75
CA SER A 66 -6.23 -8.62 -7.50
C SER A 66 -6.11 -7.76 -8.75
N ASP A 67 -6.13 -8.38 -9.93
CA ASP A 67 -5.94 -7.69 -11.19
C ASP A 67 -7.28 -7.25 -11.81
N PRO A 68 -7.29 -6.17 -12.61
CA PRO A 68 -8.49 -5.76 -13.32
C PRO A 68 -9.07 -6.89 -14.17
N GLN A 69 -10.38 -7.09 -14.09
CA GLN A 69 -11.07 -7.99 -15.00
C GLN A 69 -11.19 -7.34 -16.39
N PRO A 70 -11.05 -8.12 -17.47
CA PRO A 70 -11.38 -7.61 -18.80
C PRO A 70 -12.83 -7.13 -18.81
N GLU A 71 -13.11 -6.06 -19.56
CA GLU A 71 -14.50 -5.66 -19.81
C GLU A 71 -15.25 -6.86 -20.40
N SER A 72 -16.36 -7.24 -19.77
CA SER A 72 -17.29 -8.19 -20.37
C SER A 72 -17.92 -7.48 -21.55
N GLY A 73 -17.46 -7.81 -22.76
CA GLY A 73 -18.04 -7.28 -24.00
C GLY A 73 -19.54 -7.51 -24.00
N GLN A 74 -20.31 -6.44 -23.79
CA GLN A 74 -21.76 -6.39 -24.02
C GLN A 74 -22.03 -6.06 -25.48
#